data_AF-A0A660T0T8-F1
#
_entry.id   AF-A0A660T0T8-F1
#
_cell.length_a   1.000
_cell.length_b   1.000
_cell.length_c   1.000
_cell.angle_alpha   90.00
_cell.angle_beta   90.00
_cell.angle_gamma   90.00
#
_symmetry.space_group_name_H-M   'P 1'
#
loop_
_entity.id
_entity.type
_entity.pdbx_description
1 polymer ?
#
loop_
_entity_poly.entity_id
_entity_poly.type
_entity_poly.pdbx_seq_one_letter_code
_entity_poly.pdbx_strand_id
1 'polypeptide(L)'
;IAFESSPEAPLDSMETRLWKIPVPHQFSMQHLFTGDFETGDFSQWYSVSWNLKRPMEEQVQLVTSPVRQGKYAVRLTVHDGDRFMNTSGERAQMDRPGPNEHEGDEYWYAWSTLFPEGWQAPEDWQVIFDWHASADYSRICQPLQLEINNNNTVAAKMLAGDVTGYRCFSGSGTAVNQSETIIDRITTGIWNDFVIHVRWTTSENGLIEIWHKLETDSNFIKVISWEGIPTLQYKGDPSDPDVPYLLLANYRDASNSHTSVLYHDGFRMTDSASKLVEDGLYDIYAGQPNQ
;
A
#
# COMPACT_ATOMS: atom_id res chain seq x y z
N ILE A 1 -52.67 -23.74 -10.86
CA ILE A 1 -51.41 -23.86 -10.08
C ILE A 1 -50.59 -22.65 -10.47
N ALA A 2 -50.66 -21.61 -9.65
CA ALA A 2 -49.92 -20.38 -9.83
C ALA A 2 -48.49 -20.60 -9.31
N PHE A 3 -47.49 -20.12 -10.05
CA PHE A 3 -46.10 -20.07 -9.57
C PHE A 3 -45.94 -18.78 -8.74
N GLU A 4 -45.74 -18.94 -7.44
CA GLU A 4 -45.33 -17.86 -6.54
C GLU A 4 -43.90 -17.44 -6.87
N SER A 5 -43.72 -16.15 -7.12
CA SER A 5 -42.43 -15.48 -7.13
C SER A 5 -41.91 -15.34 -5.70
N SER A 6 -40.77 -15.96 -5.41
CA SER A 6 -40.00 -15.70 -4.19
C SER A 6 -39.46 -14.27 -4.23
N PRO A 7 -39.61 -13.45 -3.17
CA PRO A 7 -38.95 -12.15 -3.11
C PRO A 7 -37.45 -12.34 -2.89
N GLU A 8 -36.64 -11.63 -3.66
CA GLU A 8 -35.20 -11.46 -3.41
C GLU A 8 -35.02 -10.84 -2.02
N ALA A 9 -34.21 -11.48 -1.18
CA ALA A 9 -33.82 -10.94 0.11
C ALA A 9 -32.87 -9.74 -0.13
N PRO A 10 -33.06 -8.61 0.58
CA PRO A 10 -32.17 -7.46 0.43
C PRO A 10 -30.75 -7.81 0.90
N LEU A 11 -29.77 -7.44 0.07
CA LEU A 11 -28.36 -7.36 0.41
C LEU A 11 -28.19 -6.32 1.52
N ASP A 12 -28.37 -6.73 2.77
CA ASP A 12 -28.12 -5.85 3.92
C ASP A 12 -27.37 -6.58 5.04
N SER A 13 -26.26 -5.95 5.45
CA SER A 13 -25.64 -6.00 6.79
C SER A 13 -24.66 -7.11 7.20
N MET A 14 -23.85 -7.69 6.30
CA MET A 14 -22.66 -8.49 6.71
C MET A 14 -21.31 -7.74 6.69
N GLU A 15 -21.26 -6.46 6.30
CA GLU A 15 -20.01 -5.68 6.24
C GLU A 15 -19.71 -4.83 7.50
N THR A 16 -20.55 -4.85 8.53
CA THR A 16 -20.36 -4.00 9.73
C THR A 16 -19.81 -4.74 10.97
N ARG A 17 -19.22 -5.93 10.82
CA ARG A 17 -18.54 -6.63 11.93
C ARG A 17 -17.02 -6.50 11.88
N LEU A 18 -16.54 -5.27 11.90
CA LEU A 18 -15.15 -4.93 12.21
C LEU A 18 -14.98 -4.77 13.73
N TRP A 19 -14.61 -5.83 14.45
CA TRP A 19 -14.03 -5.75 15.81
C TRP A 19 -12.97 -6.86 15.97
N LYS A 20 -11.69 -6.57 15.71
CA LYS A 20 -10.65 -6.03 16.64
C LYS A 20 -10.21 -7.05 17.70
N ILE A 21 -8.95 -7.47 17.64
CA ILE A 21 -8.13 -7.51 18.87
C ILE A 21 -7.56 -6.09 18.97
N PRO A 22 -8.10 -5.20 19.81
CA PRO A 22 -7.53 -3.88 19.98
C PRO A 22 -6.22 -4.03 20.75
N VAL A 23 -5.11 -3.65 20.12
CA VAL A 23 -3.92 -3.28 20.90
C VAL A 23 -4.22 -1.91 21.53
N PRO A 24 -3.88 -1.66 22.81
CA PRO A 24 -4.13 -0.36 23.42
C PRO A 24 -3.28 0.73 22.74
N HIS A 25 -3.92 1.72 22.11
CA HIS A 25 -3.24 2.87 21.52
C HIS A 25 -3.54 4.17 22.28
N GLN A 26 -2.47 4.88 22.62
CA GLN A 26 -2.51 6.28 23.01
C GLN A 26 -2.29 7.10 21.73
N PHE A 27 -3.35 7.63 21.13
CA PHE A 27 -3.23 8.47 19.93
C PHE A 27 -2.77 9.88 20.33
N SER A 28 -1.61 10.29 19.82
CA SER A 28 -1.13 11.67 19.82
C SER A 28 -1.58 12.34 18.53
N MET A 29 -2.19 13.54 18.62
CA MET A 29 -2.59 14.38 17.47
C MET A 29 -1.37 14.99 16.76
N GLN A 30 -0.59 14.13 16.10
CA GLN A 30 0.35 14.48 15.05
C GLN A 30 0.22 13.35 14.03
N HIS A 31 -0.18 13.65 12.78
CA HIS A 31 -0.35 12.70 11.68
C HIS A 31 1.01 12.17 11.15
N LEU A 32 1.86 11.75 12.08
CA LEU A 32 3.15 11.11 11.82
C LEU A 32 2.99 9.66 12.26
N PHE A 33 3.34 8.73 11.39
CA PHE A 33 3.23 7.30 11.68
C PHE A 33 4.59 6.62 11.53
N THR A 34 4.92 5.78 12.50
CA THR A 34 6.12 4.94 12.49
C THR A 34 5.69 3.49 12.67
N GLY A 35 5.95 2.68 11.65
CA GLY A 35 5.64 1.25 11.60
C GLY A 35 6.88 0.45 11.23
N ASP A 36 7.99 0.69 11.93
CA ASP A 36 9.29 0.04 11.70
C ASP A 36 9.51 -1.27 12.44
N PHE A 37 8.51 -1.73 13.18
CA PHE A 37 8.56 -2.98 13.92
C PHE A 37 9.55 -3.00 15.09
N GLU A 38 10.16 -1.86 15.44
CA GLU A 38 11.15 -1.77 16.51
C GLU A 38 10.54 -1.96 17.91
N THR A 39 9.21 -2.00 18.03
CA THR A 39 8.52 -2.42 19.26
C THR A 39 8.69 -3.90 19.57
N GLY A 40 9.20 -4.71 18.62
CA GLY A 40 9.36 -6.15 18.80
C GLY A 40 8.04 -6.93 18.65
N ASP A 41 7.00 -6.28 18.14
CA ASP A 41 5.68 -6.84 17.87
C ASP A 41 4.97 -6.04 16.75
N PHE A 42 3.70 -6.34 16.49
CA PHE A 42 2.89 -5.63 15.48
C PHE A 42 2.05 -4.48 16.05
N SER A 43 2.31 -4.04 17.29
CA SER A 43 1.47 -3.07 18.00
C SER A 43 1.41 -1.69 17.34
N GLN A 44 2.40 -1.32 16.52
CA GLN A 44 2.36 -0.07 15.76
C GLN A 44 1.25 -0.07 14.70
N TRP A 45 0.91 -1.23 14.14
CA TRP A 45 -0.07 -1.35 13.07
C TRP A 45 -1.48 -1.56 13.63
N TYR A 46 -2.49 -1.15 12.88
CA TYR A 46 -3.89 -1.26 13.33
C TYR A 46 -4.43 -2.67 13.21
N SER A 47 -4.11 -3.31 12.09
CA SER A 47 -4.43 -4.70 11.83
C SER A 47 -3.37 -5.37 10.98
N VAL A 48 -3.42 -6.69 11.03
CA VAL A 48 -2.69 -7.59 10.16
C VAL A 48 -3.74 -8.39 9.41
N SER A 49 -3.61 -8.51 8.11
CA SER A 49 -4.50 -9.34 7.30
C SER A 49 -3.74 -10.57 6.80
N TRP A 50 -4.31 -11.77 7.07
CA TRP A 50 -3.75 -13.08 6.70
C TRP A 50 -4.87 -14.09 6.50
N ASN A 51 -4.63 -15.21 5.81
CA ASN A 51 -5.64 -16.28 5.71
C ASN A 51 -6.04 -16.83 7.10
N LEU A 52 -7.26 -16.52 7.54
CA LEU A 52 -7.81 -16.87 8.86
C LEU A 52 -7.99 -18.39 9.09
N LYS A 53 -7.80 -19.22 8.07
CA LYS A 53 -7.82 -20.69 8.18
C LYS A 53 -6.45 -21.28 8.54
N ARG A 54 -5.41 -20.44 8.63
CA ARG A 54 -4.04 -20.84 8.95
C ARG A 54 -3.53 -20.07 10.17
N PRO A 55 -2.53 -20.63 10.89
CA PRO A 55 -1.79 -19.88 11.88
C PRO A 55 -1.19 -18.61 11.26
N MET A 56 -1.30 -17.48 11.97
CA MET A 56 -0.82 -16.19 11.47
C MET A 56 0.69 -16.23 11.20
N GLU A 57 1.44 -16.93 12.06
CA GLU A 57 2.89 -17.09 11.99
C GLU A 57 3.40 -17.83 10.75
N GLU A 58 2.52 -18.48 9.97
CA GLU A 58 2.88 -19.04 8.67
C GLU A 58 2.96 -17.97 7.58
N GLN A 59 2.26 -16.86 7.74
CA GLN A 59 2.17 -15.78 6.75
C GLN A 59 2.82 -14.48 7.23
N VAL A 60 2.84 -14.20 8.53
CA VAL A 60 3.31 -12.93 9.09
C VAL A 60 4.23 -13.22 10.26
N GLN A 61 5.50 -12.85 10.10
CA GLN A 61 6.54 -13.12 11.09
C GLN A 61 7.37 -11.88 11.33
N LEU A 62 7.64 -11.59 12.60
CA LEU A 62 8.68 -10.66 12.96
C LEU A 62 10.03 -11.38 12.92
N VAL A 63 11.00 -10.82 12.19
CA VAL A 63 12.33 -11.41 12.01
C VAL A 63 13.41 -10.45 12.49
N THR A 64 14.57 -10.99 12.87
CA THR A 64 15.76 -10.22 13.21
C THR A 64 16.85 -10.30 12.13
N SER A 65 16.57 -10.99 11.03
CA SER A 65 17.41 -11.07 9.83
C SER A 65 16.60 -11.58 8.64
N PRO A 66 16.67 -10.94 7.45
CA PRO A 66 17.33 -9.65 7.21
C PRO A 66 16.58 -8.49 7.90
N VAL A 67 17.30 -7.39 8.18
CA VAL A 67 16.75 -6.12 8.68
C VAL A 67 17.41 -4.98 7.90
N ARG A 68 16.66 -3.92 7.60
CA ARG A 68 17.15 -2.69 6.95
C ARG A 68 17.44 -1.61 7.98
N GLN A 69 16.59 -1.51 8.99
CA GLN A 69 16.71 -0.58 10.10
C GLN A 69 16.68 -1.36 11.42
N GLY A 70 17.38 -0.86 12.44
CA GLY A 70 17.19 -1.35 13.81
C GLY A 70 17.45 -2.84 14.01
N LYS A 71 16.48 -3.54 14.56
CA LYS A 71 16.56 -4.94 15.03
C LYS A 71 15.51 -5.86 14.42
N TYR A 72 14.41 -5.32 13.91
CA TYR A 72 13.27 -6.10 13.48
C TYR A 72 12.77 -5.68 12.11
N ALA A 73 12.31 -6.65 11.33
CA ALA A 73 11.58 -6.44 10.10
C ALA A 73 10.37 -7.39 10.07
N VAL A 74 9.39 -7.12 9.21
CA VAL A 74 8.31 -8.08 8.94
C VAL A 74 8.63 -8.93 7.73
N ARG A 75 8.45 -10.24 7.85
CA ARG A 75 8.43 -11.20 6.74
C ARG A 75 6.98 -11.56 6.42
N LEU A 76 6.55 -11.28 5.20
CA LEU A 76 5.23 -11.61 4.69
C LEU A 76 5.32 -12.75 3.67
N THR A 77 4.67 -13.86 3.97
CA THR A 77 4.62 -15.07 3.14
C THR A 77 3.19 -15.30 2.67
N VAL A 78 3.01 -15.57 1.38
CA VAL A 78 1.71 -15.90 0.78
C VAL A 78 1.87 -17.16 -0.06
N HIS A 79 1.26 -18.24 0.40
CA HIS A 79 1.21 -19.52 -0.30
C HIS A 79 -0.01 -19.58 -1.23
N ASP A 80 0.00 -20.51 -2.19
CA ASP A 80 -1.20 -20.84 -2.96
C ASP A 80 -2.35 -21.22 -2.00
N GLY A 81 -3.50 -20.60 -2.20
CA GLY A 81 -4.70 -20.72 -1.38
C GLY A 81 -4.79 -19.74 -0.21
N ASP A 82 -3.83 -18.83 0.00
CA ASP A 82 -3.82 -17.83 1.10
C ASP A 82 -4.77 -16.65 0.88
N ARG A 83 -6.03 -16.98 0.58
CA ARG A 83 -7.09 -16.00 0.38
C ARG A 83 -7.55 -15.42 1.71
N PHE A 84 -7.46 -14.11 1.85
CA PHE A 84 -8.05 -13.39 2.99
C PHE A 84 -9.54 -13.17 2.73
N MET A 85 -10.40 -13.81 3.53
CA MET A 85 -11.85 -13.72 3.40
C MET A 85 -12.32 -13.95 1.93
N ASN A 86 -13.09 -13.02 1.36
CA ASN A 86 -13.61 -13.08 0.00
C ASN A 86 -12.85 -12.18 -0.98
N THR A 87 -11.64 -11.74 -0.64
CA THR A 87 -10.83 -10.84 -1.50
C THR A 87 -10.50 -11.49 -2.85
N SER A 88 -10.24 -10.72 -3.90
CA SER A 88 -9.99 -11.29 -5.25
C SER A 88 -8.69 -12.10 -5.33
N GLY A 89 -7.64 -11.65 -4.64
CA GLY A 89 -6.33 -12.31 -4.57
C GLY A 89 -6.00 -12.93 -3.21
N GLU A 90 -4.72 -13.21 -3.01
CA GLU A 90 -4.14 -13.85 -1.82
C GLU A 90 -3.17 -12.90 -1.13
N ARG A 91 -3.22 -12.80 0.21
CA ARG A 91 -2.49 -11.74 0.92
C ARG A 91 -1.98 -12.10 2.31
N ALA A 92 -0.86 -11.44 2.62
CA ALA A 92 -0.39 -11.12 3.95
C ALA A 92 -0.02 -9.63 3.95
N GLN A 93 -0.54 -8.81 4.86
CA GLN A 93 -0.30 -7.35 4.84
C GLN A 93 -0.46 -6.70 6.22
N MET A 94 0.15 -5.52 6.36
CA MET A 94 0.01 -4.64 7.52
C MET A 94 -0.88 -3.45 7.14
N ASP A 95 -1.86 -3.16 7.99
CA ASP A 95 -2.82 -2.08 7.73
C ASP A 95 -2.53 -0.93 8.69
N ARG A 96 -2.29 0.27 8.15
CA ARG A 96 -2.04 1.46 8.99
C ARG A 96 -3.32 1.85 9.73
N PRO A 97 -3.23 2.37 10.97
CA PRO A 97 -4.37 2.99 11.63
C PRO A 97 -5.06 4.06 10.79
N GLY A 98 -6.33 3.83 10.48
CA GLY A 98 -7.29 4.83 9.98
C GLY A 98 -7.11 5.30 8.52
N PRO A 99 -8.20 5.80 7.92
CA PRO A 99 -8.14 6.70 6.78
C PRO A 99 -7.63 8.07 7.24
N ASN A 100 -6.50 8.55 6.71
CA ASN A 100 -5.90 9.81 7.20
C ASN A 100 -5.42 10.77 6.11
N GLU A 101 -5.64 10.46 4.84
CA GLU A 101 -5.20 11.28 3.71
C GLU A 101 -6.36 12.17 3.24
N HIS A 102 -6.54 13.31 3.90
CA HIS A 102 -7.65 14.22 3.63
C HIS A 102 -7.32 15.25 2.54
N GLU A 103 -8.35 15.91 2.01
CA GLU A 103 -8.18 17.07 1.14
C GLU A 103 -7.27 18.12 1.79
N GLY A 104 -6.20 18.50 1.09
CA GLY A 104 -5.23 19.49 1.52
C GLY A 104 -4.05 18.94 2.31
N ASP A 105 -4.05 17.65 2.66
CA ASP A 105 -2.92 17.02 3.33
C ASP A 105 -1.72 16.88 2.38
N GLU A 106 -0.51 16.99 2.93
CA GLU A 106 0.74 16.79 2.19
C GLU A 106 1.68 15.95 3.06
N TYR A 107 2.03 14.76 2.56
CA TYR A 107 2.75 13.76 3.33
C TYR A 107 3.89 13.12 2.55
N TRP A 108 4.91 12.75 3.29
CA TRP A 108 6.08 12.01 2.86
C TRP A 108 6.07 10.63 3.49
N TYR A 109 6.15 9.59 2.67
CA TYR A 109 6.13 8.19 3.08
C TYR A 109 7.44 7.53 2.67
N ALA A 110 8.01 6.69 3.51
CA ALA A 110 9.16 5.89 3.13
C ALA A 110 9.11 4.52 3.79
N TRP A 111 9.66 3.53 3.09
CA TRP A 111 9.84 2.18 3.60
C TRP A 111 10.86 1.45 2.73
N SER A 112 11.25 0.27 3.18
CA SER A 112 12.14 -0.61 2.44
C SER A 112 11.47 -1.96 2.19
N THR A 113 11.64 -2.52 0.99
CA THR A 113 11.17 -3.86 0.64
C THR A 113 12.34 -4.72 0.17
N LEU A 114 12.48 -5.92 0.71
CA LEU A 114 13.44 -6.92 0.23
C LEU A 114 12.73 -8.11 -0.37
N PHE A 115 13.13 -8.45 -1.59
CA PHE A 115 12.77 -9.68 -2.27
C PHE A 115 13.90 -10.68 -2.06
N PRO A 116 13.68 -11.82 -1.38
CA PRO A 116 14.75 -12.75 -1.07
C PRO A 116 15.33 -13.38 -2.35
N GLU A 117 16.54 -13.94 -2.23
CA GLU A 117 17.11 -14.72 -3.33
C GLU A 117 16.20 -15.87 -3.75
N GLY A 118 16.05 -16.05 -5.06
CA GLY A 118 15.12 -17.04 -5.62
C GLY A 118 13.65 -16.62 -5.58
N TRP A 119 13.32 -15.38 -5.20
CA TRP A 119 11.98 -14.83 -5.38
C TRP A 119 11.54 -14.89 -6.86
N GLN A 120 10.26 -15.13 -7.09
CA GLN A 120 9.66 -15.33 -8.41
C GLN A 120 8.53 -14.31 -8.63
N ALA A 121 8.49 -13.75 -9.84
CA ALA A 121 7.42 -12.85 -10.28
C ALA A 121 6.04 -13.49 -10.12
N PRO A 122 4.98 -12.68 -9.94
CA PRO A 122 3.62 -13.21 -9.90
C PRO A 122 3.19 -13.75 -11.26
N GLU A 123 2.16 -14.61 -11.31
CA GLU A 123 1.59 -15.10 -12.58
C GLU A 123 0.88 -13.97 -13.35
N ASP A 124 0.30 -13.02 -12.62
CA ASP A 124 -0.34 -11.82 -13.17
C ASP A 124 0.15 -10.55 -12.47
N TRP A 125 -0.32 -10.30 -11.25
CA TRP A 125 -0.01 -9.08 -10.47
C TRP A 125 0.33 -9.36 -9.00
N GLN A 126 1.10 -8.46 -8.40
CA GLN A 126 1.37 -8.40 -6.96
C GLN A 126 1.54 -6.96 -6.49
N VAL A 127 0.72 -6.52 -5.55
CA VAL A 127 0.84 -5.23 -4.87
C VAL A 127 1.73 -5.38 -3.64
N ILE A 128 2.72 -4.49 -3.54
CA ILE A 128 3.63 -4.43 -2.37
C ILE A 128 3.30 -3.28 -1.42
N PHE A 129 2.56 -2.31 -1.91
CA PHE A 129 2.20 -1.11 -1.18
C PHE A 129 1.05 -0.39 -1.89
N ASP A 130 0.03 0.01 -1.15
CA ASP A 130 -1.10 0.75 -1.70
C ASP A 130 -1.79 1.66 -0.69
N TRP A 131 -2.40 2.72 -1.23
CA TRP A 131 -3.46 3.44 -0.56
C TRP A 131 -4.77 2.84 -1.03
N HIS A 132 -5.48 2.25 -0.09
CA HIS A 132 -6.75 1.63 -0.32
C HIS A 132 -7.88 2.62 -0.04
N ALA A 133 -8.93 2.59 -0.87
CA ALA A 133 -10.14 3.37 -0.61
C ALA A 133 -10.76 3.03 0.76
N SER A 134 -11.20 4.05 1.50
CA SER A 134 -11.94 3.86 2.76
C SER A 134 -13.43 3.66 2.58
N ALA A 135 -13.95 4.17 1.47
CA ALA A 135 -15.34 4.07 1.09
C ALA A 135 -15.71 2.67 0.54
N ASP A 136 -17.01 2.46 0.37
CA ASP A 136 -17.57 1.32 -0.37
C ASP A 136 -16.90 1.19 -1.75
N TYR A 137 -16.29 0.03 -2.02
CA TYR A 137 -15.65 -0.32 -3.30
C TYR A 137 -16.60 -0.25 -4.50
N SER A 138 -17.92 -0.21 -4.28
CA SER A 138 -18.91 0.09 -5.32
C SER A 138 -18.83 1.55 -5.83
N ARG A 139 -18.13 2.41 -5.08
CA ARG A 139 -17.97 3.84 -5.35
C ARG A 139 -16.55 4.24 -5.70
N ILE A 140 -15.53 3.79 -4.96
CA ILE A 140 -14.15 4.32 -5.05
C ILE A 140 -13.12 3.18 -4.99
N CYS A 141 -11.99 3.36 -5.69
CA CYS A 141 -10.92 2.38 -5.87
C CYS A 141 -9.64 2.78 -5.15
N GLN A 142 -8.61 1.91 -5.08
CA GLN A 142 -7.29 2.33 -4.59
C GLN A 142 -6.71 3.50 -5.41
N PRO A 143 -6.42 4.69 -4.82
CA PRO A 143 -5.92 5.83 -5.57
C PRO A 143 -4.47 5.72 -6.03
N LEU A 144 -3.63 4.97 -5.31
CA LEU A 144 -2.22 4.80 -5.67
C LEU A 144 -1.73 3.44 -5.18
N GLN A 145 -0.99 2.73 -6.02
CA GLN A 145 -0.36 1.47 -5.66
C GLN A 145 0.98 1.28 -6.38
N LEU A 146 1.87 0.51 -5.76
CA LEU A 146 3.04 -0.09 -6.41
C LEU A 146 2.75 -1.55 -6.69
N GLU A 147 2.67 -1.90 -7.98
CA GLU A 147 2.32 -3.23 -8.46
C GLU A 147 3.44 -3.84 -9.29
N ILE A 148 3.73 -5.10 -9.02
CA ILE A 148 4.62 -5.95 -9.77
C ILE A 148 3.78 -6.75 -10.77
N ASN A 149 4.19 -6.77 -12.03
CA ASN A 149 3.58 -7.64 -13.04
C ASN A 149 4.39 -8.93 -13.26
N ASN A 150 3.85 -9.83 -14.06
CA ASN A 150 4.49 -11.10 -14.43
C ASN A 150 5.79 -10.99 -15.23
N ASN A 151 6.15 -9.80 -15.72
CA ASN A 151 7.44 -9.52 -16.35
C ASN A 151 8.52 -9.10 -15.34
N ASN A 152 8.23 -9.17 -14.04
CA ASN A 152 9.14 -8.75 -12.96
C ASN A 152 9.46 -7.24 -12.99
N THR A 153 8.51 -6.40 -13.39
CA THR A 153 8.65 -4.94 -13.35
C THR A 153 7.75 -4.36 -12.28
N VAL A 154 8.18 -3.30 -11.60
CA VAL A 154 7.32 -2.55 -10.67
C VAL A 154 6.78 -1.32 -11.39
N ALA A 155 5.47 -1.10 -11.30
CA ALA A 155 4.79 0.08 -11.80
C ALA A 155 4.13 0.85 -10.66
N ALA A 156 4.23 2.17 -10.71
CA ALA A 156 3.32 3.04 -9.97
C ALA A 156 2.04 3.20 -10.78
N LYS A 157 0.89 2.91 -10.16
CA LYS A 157 -0.43 3.06 -10.79
C LYS A 157 -1.30 3.97 -9.95
N MET A 158 -1.86 5.01 -10.57
CA MET A 158 -2.71 5.99 -9.92
C MET A 158 -4.07 6.08 -10.60
N LEU A 159 -5.11 6.11 -9.78
CA LEU A 159 -6.49 6.42 -10.16
C LEU A 159 -6.96 7.62 -9.32
N ALA A 160 -7.33 8.73 -9.95
CA ALA A 160 -7.71 9.95 -9.24
C ALA A 160 -8.81 10.74 -9.95
N GLY A 161 -9.40 11.70 -9.23
CA GLY A 161 -10.52 12.52 -9.69
C GLY A 161 -11.85 11.78 -9.66
N ASP A 162 -12.82 12.26 -10.45
CA ASP A 162 -14.18 11.72 -10.46
C ASP A 162 -14.22 10.25 -10.94
N VAL A 163 -14.86 9.38 -10.16
CA VAL A 163 -15.07 7.97 -10.49
C VAL A 163 -16.32 7.85 -11.37
N THR A 164 -16.10 7.74 -12.67
CA THR A 164 -17.16 7.66 -13.69
C THR A 164 -17.58 6.21 -14.04
N GLY A 165 -16.79 5.22 -13.61
CA GLY A 165 -16.98 3.80 -13.88
C GLY A 165 -17.55 2.98 -12.71
N TYR A 166 -17.98 1.75 -12.98
CA TYR A 166 -18.65 0.87 -12.01
C TYR A 166 -17.71 -0.10 -11.27
N ARG A 167 -16.49 -0.37 -11.78
CA ARG A 167 -15.54 -1.29 -11.13
C ARG A 167 -14.10 -0.88 -11.35
N CYS A 168 -13.33 -0.88 -10.26
CA CYS A 168 -11.88 -0.93 -10.27
C CYS A 168 -11.43 -2.07 -11.19
N PHE A 169 -10.56 -1.80 -12.17
CA PHE A 169 -9.92 -2.80 -13.04
C PHE A 169 -10.72 -3.38 -14.21
N SER A 170 -11.98 -2.97 -14.43
CA SER A 170 -12.73 -3.33 -15.64
C SER A 170 -13.50 -2.14 -16.17
N GLY A 171 -12.80 -1.26 -16.88
CA GLY A 171 -13.38 -0.01 -17.40
C GLY A 171 -13.59 1.07 -16.33
N SER A 172 -12.79 1.06 -15.25
CA SER A 172 -12.74 2.15 -14.26
C SER A 172 -12.20 3.42 -14.91
N GLY A 173 -13.10 4.18 -15.53
CA GLY A 173 -12.89 5.57 -15.86
C GLY A 173 -12.88 6.39 -14.58
N THR A 174 -11.75 6.47 -13.91
CA THR A 174 -11.48 7.68 -13.13
C THR A 174 -11.10 8.79 -14.11
N ALA A 175 -11.40 10.03 -13.77
CA ALA A 175 -11.06 11.17 -14.62
C ALA A 175 -9.55 11.20 -14.96
N VAL A 176 -8.71 10.73 -14.03
CA VAL A 176 -7.28 10.56 -14.22
C VAL A 176 -6.85 9.13 -13.95
N ASN A 177 -6.10 8.55 -14.88
CA ASN A 177 -5.49 7.23 -14.78
C ASN A 177 -4.06 7.33 -15.31
N GLN A 178 -3.07 7.07 -14.46
CA GLN A 178 -1.67 7.06 -14.83
C GLN A 178 -1.02 5.76 -14.38
N SER A 179 -0.10 5.27 -15.21
CA SER A 179 0.67 4.07 -14.92
C SER A 179 2.04 4.20 -15.56
N GLU A 180 3.09 4.09 -14.76
CA GLU A 180 4.47 4.16 -15.23
C GLU A 180 5.32 3.08 -14.56
N THR A 181 6.19 2.44 -15.35
CA THR A 181 7.18 1.50 -14.81
C THR A 181 8.26 2.30 -14.07
N ILE A 182 8.44 1.98 -12.79
CA ILE A 182 9.43 2.64 -11.91
C ILE A 182 10.66 1.76 -11.67
N ILE A 183 10.55 0.45 -11.88
CA ILE A 183 11.66 -0.51 -11.80
C ILE A 183 11.48 -1.52 -12.95
N ASP A 184 12.43 -1.54 -13.89
CA ASP A 184 12.40 -2.44 -15.05
C ASP A 184 12.63 -3.91 -14.70
N ARG A 185 13.34 -4.16 -13.60
CA ARG A 185 13.55 -5.50 -13.07
C ARG A 185 13.86 -5.46 -11.59
N ILE A 186 13.11 -6.20 -10.78
CA ILE A 186 13.41 -6.32 -9.34
C ILE A 186 14.77 -6.96 -9.13
N THR A 187 15.59 -6.33 -8.30
CA THR A 187 16.86 -6.89 -7.81
C THR A 187 16.59 -7.62 -6.50
N THR A 188 16.87 -8.93 -6.48
CA THR A 188 16.70 -9.80 -5.30
C THR A 188 17.92 -9.74 -4.38
N GLY A 189 17.73 -10.17 -3.13
CA GLY A 189 18.79 -10.31 -2.14
C GLY A 189 19.24 -9.01 -1.46
N ILE A 190 18.74 -7.86 -1.90
CA ILE A 190 19.05 -6.53 -1.34
C ILE A 190 17.76 -5.74 -1.08
N TRP A 191 17.84 -4.75 -0.19
CA TRP A 191 16.72 -3.86 0.07
C TRP A 191 16.50 -2.86 -1.07
N ASN A 192 15.23 -2.64 -1.40
CA ASN A 192 14.76 -1.59 -2.28
C ASN A 192 14.11 -0.52 -1.40
N ASP A 193 14.71 0.66 -1.34
CA ASP A 193 14.22 1.77 -0.52
C ASP A 193 13.30 2.65 -1.39
N PHE A 194 12.14 3.01 -0.85
CA PHE A 194 11.16 3.86 -1.53
C PHE A 194 10.89 5.12 -0.70
N VAL A 195 10.75 6.24 -1.40
CA VAL A 195 10.18 7.47 -0.84
C VAL A 195 9.06 7.93 -1.75
N ILE A 196 7.92 8.30 -1.18
CA ILE A 196 6.77 8.87 -1.90
C ILE A 196 6.37 10.17 -1.24
N HIS A 197 6.21 11.21 -2.02
CA HIS A 197 5.65 12.50 -1.61
C HIS A 197 4.31 12.68 -2.31
N VAL A 198 3.25 12.93 -1.54
CA VAL A 198 1.90 13.15 -2.09
C VAL A 198 1.29 14.39 -1.47
N ARG A 199 0.74 15.27 -2.33
CA ARG A 199 -0.26 16.26 -1.92
C ARG A 199 -1.64 15.72 -2.27
N TRP A 200 -2.44 15.46 -1.25
CA TRP A 200 -3.78 14.88 -1.34
C TRP A 200 -4.81 15.96 -1.65
N THR A 201 -5.45 15.88 -2.81
CA THR A 201 -6.43 16.87 -3.26
C THR A 201 -7.30 16.34 -4.40
N THR A 202 -8.52 16.86 -4.49
CA THR A 202 -9.46 16.69 -5.60
C THR A 202 -9.23 17.67 -6.74
N SER A 203 -8.36 18.67 -6.57
CA SER A 203 -8.07 19.72 -7.54
C SER A 203 -6.77 19.45 -8.33
N GLU A 204 -6.56 20.16 -9.43
CA GLU A 204 -5.36 20.05 -10.29
C GLU A 204 -4.11 20.75 -9.69
N ASN A 205 -3.96 20.75 -8.37
CA ASN A 205 -2.77 21.23 -7.66
C ASN A 205 -2.06 20.12 -6.86
N GLY A 206 -2.51 18.88 -7.01
CA GLY A 206 -1.88 17.72 -6.42
C GLY A 206 -0.55 17.39 -7.08
N LEU A 207 0.21 16.57 -6.38
CA LEU A 207 1.47 16.02 -6.84
C LEU A 207 1.64 14.60 -6.30
N ILE A 208 2.35 13.77 -7.07
CA ILE A 208 2.93 12.51 -6.64
C ILE A 208 4.37 12.49 -7.15
N GLU A 209 5.32 12.38 -6.23
CA GLU A 209 6.72 12.15 -6.56
C GLU A 209 7.16 10.84 -5.91
N ILE A 210 7.90 10.02 -6.64
CA ILE A 210 8.42 8.75 -6.14
C ILE A 210 9.92 8.72 -6.38
N TRP A 211 10.66 8.30 -5.37
CA TRP A 211 12.07 7.99 -5.46
C TRP A 211 12.31 6.52 -5.11
N HIS A 212 13.27 5.94 -5.80
CA HIS A 212 13.75 4.58 -5.55
C HIS A 212 15.26 4.57 -5.44
N LYS A 213 15.76 3.64 -4.63
CA LYS A 213 17.18 3.37 -4.46
C LYS A 213 17.37 1.90 -4.11
N LEU A 214 18.44 1.28 -4.58
CA LEU A 214 18.89 0.01 -4.02
C LEU A 214 19.76 0.26 -2.79
N GLU A 215 19.78 -0.68 -1.84
CA GLU A 215 20.64 -0.59 -0.65
C GLU A 215 22.11 -0.28 -0.97
N THR A 216 22.59 -0.76 -2.12
CA THR A 216 23.96 -0.58 -2.61
C THR A 216 24.22 0.78 -3.25
N ASP A 217 23.18 1.54 -3.58
CA ASP A 217 23.31 2.83 -4.25
C ASP A 217 23.53 3.96 -3.23
N SER A 218 24.29 4.97 -3.64
CA SER A 218 24.57 6.13 -2.78
C SER A 218 23.40 7.11 -2.69
N ASN A 219 22.63 7.28 -3.77
CA ASN A 219 21.63 8.34 -3.89
C ASN A 219 20.30 7.80 -4.42
N PHE A 220 19.21 8.39 -3.95
CA PHE A 220 17.88 8.16 -4.52
C PHE A 220 17.77 8.74 -5.93
N ILE A 221 17.01 8.06 -6.79
CA ILE A 221 16.63 8.56 -8.11
C ILE A 221 15.14 8.85 -8.07
N LYS A 222 14.73 10.07 -8.45
CA LYS A 222 13.32 10.40 -8.67
C LYS A 222 12.84 9.65 -9.93
N VAL A 223 11.93 8.71 -9.75
CA VAL A 223 11.39 7.84 -10.80
C VAL A 223 10.00 8.28 -11.27
N ILE A 224 9.27 9.07 -10.47
CA ILE A 224 7.98 9.67 -10.83
C ILE A 224 7.97 11.15 -10.43
N SER A 225 7.36 11.99 -11.27
CA SER A 225 7.06 13.39 -11.01
C SER A 225 5.74 13.74 -11.71
N TRP A 226 4.63 13.41 -11.07
CA TRP A 226 3.30 13.76 -11.55
C TRP A 226 2.81 14.98 -10.80
N GLU A 227 2.47 16.05 -11.52
CA GLU A 227 2.07 17.33 -10.96
C GLU A 227 0.88 17.90 -11.73
N GLY A 228 0.13 18.80 -11.10
CA GLY A 228 -1.00 19.45 -11.76
C GLY A 228 -2.18 18.51 -11.97
N ILE A 229 -2.35 17.53 -11.07
CA ILE A 229 -3.36 16.48 -11.14
C ILE A 229 -4.10 16.37 -9.81
N PRO A 230 -5.39 15.93 -9.79
CA PRO A 230 -5.99 15.41 -8.57
C PRO A 230 -5.27 14.13 -8.14
N THR A 231 -5.28 13.86 -6.84
CA THR A 231 -4.67 12.68 -6.20
C THR A 231 -5.66 11.93 -5.30
N LEU A 232 -6.78 12.57 -4.95
CA LEU A 232 -7.93 11.93 -4.32
C LEU A 232 -8.98 11.53 -5.34
N GLN A 233 -9.75 10.49 -5.01
CA GLN A 233 -10.94 10.10 -5.75
C GLN A 233 -12.19 10.62 -5.08
N TYR A 234 -13.20 10.92 -5.89
CA TYR A 234 -14.55 11.29 -5.44
C TYR A 234 -15.58 10.77 -6.45
N LYS A 235 -16.87 10.79 -6.10
CA LYS A 235 -17.94 10.38 -7.03
C LYS A 235 -18.99 11.46 -7.16
N GLY A 236 -18.92 12.21 -8.25
CA GLY A 236 -19.84 13.29 -8.61
C GLY A 236 -19.69 14.60 -7.82
N ASP A 237 -19.23 14.55 -6.57
CA ASP A 237 -19.02 15.73 -5.71
C ASP A 237 -17.57 15.78 -5.18
N PRO A 238 -16.71 16.69 -5.69
CA PRO A 238 -15.33 16.83 -5.22
C PRO A 238 -15.22 17.40 -3.80
N SER A 239 -16.31 17.92 -3.21
CA SER A 239 -16.30 18.37 -1.81
C SER A 239 -16.46 17.22 -0.79
N ASP A 240 -16.73 16.01 -1.27
CA ASP A 240 -16.84 14.77 -0.50
C ASP A 240 -15.93 13.67 -1.08
N PRO A 241 -14.59 13.85 -1.04
CA PRO A 241 -13.66 12.83 -1.50
C PRO A 241 -13.58 11.65 -0.54
N ASP A 242 -13.11 10.51 -1.07
CA ASP A 242 -12.65 9.44 -0.21
C ASP A 242 -11.40 9.87 0.56
N VAL A 243 -11.22 9.28 1.74
CA VAL A 243 -10.03 9.44 2.57
C VAL A 243 -9.33 8.10 2.59
N PRO A 244 -8.32 7.84 1.74
CA PRO A 244 -7.74 6.51 1.68
C PRO A 244 -7.00 6.14 2.98
N TYR A 245 -6.72 4.86 3.14
CA TYR A 245 -5.84 4.33 4.18
C TYR A 245 -4.72 3.51 3.55
N LEU A 246 -3.63 3.32 4.28
CA LEU A 246 -2.41 2.74 3.74
C LEU A 246 -2.26 1.26 4.12
N LEU A 247 -1.71 0.49 3.18
CA LEU A 247 -1.39 -0.92 3.30
C LEU A 247 0.07 -1.19 2.89
N LEU A 248 0.78 -1.96 3.71
CA LEU A 248 2.11 -2.48 3.41
C LEU A 248 1.99 -3.99 3.17
N ALA A 249 2.12 -4.40 1.92
CA ALA A 249 1.47 -5.62 1.46
C ALA A 249 2.42 -6.66 0.85
N ASN A 250 2.00 -7.91 0.92
CA ASN A 250 2.26 -8.95 -0.06
C ASN A 250 0.88 -9.42 -0.52
N TYR A 251 0.30 -8.72 -1.50
CA TYR A 251 -1.02 -9.05 -2.04
C TYR A 251 -0.87 -9.42 -3.50
N ARG A 252 -1.27 -10.62 -3.90
CA ARG A 252 -1.02 -11.13 -5.26
C ARG A 252 -2.23 -11.80 -5.86
N ASP A 253 -2.18 -11.99 -7.17
CA ASP A 253 -3.17 -12.75 -7.90
C ASP A 253 -3.30 -14.18 -7.34
N ALA A 254 -4.55 -14.69 -7.34
CA ALA A 254 -4.87 -16.00 -6.80
C ALA A 254 -4.52 -17.16 -7.76
N SER A 255 -4.06 -16.88 -8.98
CA SER A 255 -3.58 -17.91 -9.89
C SER A 255 -2.14 -18.36 -9.60
N ASN A 256 -1.36 -17.65 -8.76
CA ASN A 256 -0.02 -18.12 -8.48
C ASN A 256 -0.01 -19.43 -7.70
N SER A 257 0.77 -20.37 -8.21
CA SER A 257 0.98 -21.69 -7.61
C SER A 257 2.20 -21.77 -6.68
N HIS A 258 3.09 -20.76 -6.73
CA HIS A 258 4.28 -20.68 -5.89
C HIS A 258 4.08 -19.81 -4.66
N THR A 259 4.90 -20.06 -3.64
CA THR A 259 4.95 -19.21 -2.45
C THR A 259 5.68 -17.91 -2.76
N SER A 260 5.04 -16.78 -2.47
CA SER A 260 5.67 -15.45 -2.48
C SER A 260 6.15 -15.10 -1.08
N VAL A 261 7.38 -14.60 -0.96
CA VAL A 261 7.95 -14.10 0.29
C VAL A 261 8.55 -12.73 0.01
N LEU A 262 8.25 -11.76 0.86
CA LEU A 262 8.96 -10.49 0.88
C LEU A 262 9.14 -10.02 2.32
N TYR A 263 10.03 -9.06 2.50
CA TYR A 263 10.29 -8.42 3.77
C TYR A 263 10.00 -6.93 3.62
N HIS A 264 9.41 -6.33 4.65
CA HIS A 264 9.27 -4.89 4.75
C HIS A 264 9.88 -4.39 6.05
N ASP A 265 10.42 -3.17 6.01
CA ASP A 265 11.05 -2.56 7.17
C ASP A 265 11.04 -1.02 7.08
N GLY A 266 11.20 -0.37 8.23
CA GLY A 266 11.53 1.04 8.35
C GLY A 266 10.42 1.98 7.87
N PHE A 267 9.15 1.59 7.96
CA PHE A 267 8.05 2.45 7.50
C PHE A 267 8.01 3.77 8.27
N ARG A 268 7.91 4.88 7.55
CA ARG A 268 7.74 6.24 8.06
C ARG A 268 6.69 6.99 7.26
N MET A 269 5.90 7.79 7.95
CA MET A 269 5.06 8.84 7.38
C MET A 269 5.32 10.13 8.13
N THR A 270 5.62 11.18 7.39
CA THR A 270 5.90 12.53 7.92
C THR A 270 5.18 13.61 7.11
N ASP A 271 5.13 14.82 7.64
CA ASP A 271 4.56 16.01 6.99
C ASP A 271 5.62 16.86 6.25
N SER A 272 6.88 16.41 6.21
CA SER A 272 7.99 17.16 5.62
C SER A 272 9.18 16.27 5.31
N ALA A 273 9.83 16.54 4.16
CA ALA A 273 11.07 15.85 3.78
C ALA A 273 12.14 15.95 4.87
N SER A 274 12.27 17.11 5.54
CA SER A 274 13.28 17.29 6.59
C SER A 274 13.16 16.27 7.73
N LYS A 275 11.94 15.96 8.17
CA LYS A 275 11.72 14.94 9.21
C LYS A 275 11.98 13.53 8.70
N LEU A 276 11.70 13.27 7.43
CA LEU A 276 11.95 11.97 6.81
C LEU A 276 13.45 11.66 6.74
N VAL A 277 14.29 12.68 6.47
CA VAL A 277 15.73 12.50 6.27
C VAL A 277 16.56 12.57 7.56
N GLU A 278 15.97 12.88 8.72
CA GLU A 278 16.67 13.03 10.01
C GLU A 278 17.51 11.79 10.39
N ASP A 279 17.01 10.59 10.10
CA ASP A 279 17.69 9.32 10.40
C ASP A 279 18.66 8.88 9.28
N GLY A 280 18.77 9.65 8.19
CA GLY A 280 19.69 9.44 7.07
C GLY A 280 19.36 8.28 6.12
N LEU A 281 18.55 7.29 6.53
CA LEU A 281 18.21 6.13 5.70
C LEU A 281 17.50 6.52 4.40
N TYR A 282 16.54 7.43 4.50
CA TYR A 282 15.71 7.91 3.39
C TYR A 282 16.11 9.32 2.93
N ASP A 283 17.38 9.68 3.08
CA ASP A 283 17.88 10.99 2.64
C ASP A 283 17.92 11.10 1.10
N ILE A 284 16.88 11.71 0.53
CA ILE A 284 16.76 11.97 -0.90
C ILE A 284 17.66 13.11 -1.40
N TYR A 285 18.27 13.89 -0.50
CA TYR A 285 19.18 14.99 -0.82
C TYR A 285 20.64 14.58 -0.72
N ALA A 286 20.93 13.36 -0.27
CA ALA A 286 22.27 12.81 -0.19
C ALA A 286 23.01 13.00 -1.53
N GLY A 287 24.21 13.58 -1.46
CA GLY A 287 25.06 13.80 -2.64
C GLY A 287 24.65 14.98 -3.55
N GLN A 288 23.56 15.69 -3.27
CA GLN A 288 23.23 16.95 -3.94
C GLN A 288 23.97 18.12 -3.24
N PRO A 289 24.57 19.07 -3.97
CA PRO A 289 25.06 20.30 -3.35
C PRO A 289 23.86 21.02 -2.72
N ASN A 290 23.94 21.35 -1.42
CA ASN A 290 22.89 22.02 -0.63
C ASN A 290 21.99 22.92 -1.49
N GLN A 291 20.72 22.53 -1.64
CA GLN A 291 19.66 23.40 -2.16
C GLN A 291 19.08 24.24 -1.03
#